data_AF-K3WMV5-F1
#
_entry.id   AF-K3WMV5-F1
#
_cell.length_a   1.000
_cell.length_b   1.000
_cell.length_c   1.000
_cell.angle_alpha   90.00
_cell.angle_beta   90.00
_cell.angle_gamma   90.00
#
_symmetry.space_group_name_H-M   'P 1'
#
loop_
_entity.id
_entity.type
_entity.pdbx_description
1 polymer ?
#
loop_
_entity_poly.entity_id
_entity_poly.type
_entity_poly.pdbx_seq_one_letter_code
_entity_poly.pdbx_strand_id
1 'polypeptide(L)'
;MLLALDRNQTYPPLPGVQVLGRTETVKYLGIPFGQSSVEDNLVEFLEQRFYDGFKMWYRRARTLRGRLLVAQTMVLSRLWHYTQHVLIPSAVVKRWQSMLNRFVLSRKHDRDASHIQLIPREFLYQRRSDGGLQIPSLEAHLKRQRLQFVLQFMRAATADDVRNWTTASTELLKLVLPRTGDCNALDFLVISPLRHGDMIKWRRTSAWWRATWKSWYMIRWEITWHDLPPDERA
;
A
#
# COMPACT_ATOMS: atom_id res chain seq x y z
N MET A 1 22.02 -4.81 13.47
CA MET A 1 21.97 -3.93 12.29
C MET A 1 21.05 -2.77 12.62
N LEU A 2 21.54 -1.53 12.57
CA LEU A 2 20.74 -0.33 12.84
C LEU A 2 20.37 0.33 11.51
N LEU A 3 19.08 0.62 11.33
CA LEU A 3 18.60 1.42 10.19
C LEU A 3 18.29 2.82 10.71
N ALA A 4 18.96 3.81 10.15
CA ALA A 4 18.65 5.22 10.36
C ALA A 4 17.18 5.49 10.00
N LEU A 5 16.40 6.00 10.96
CA LEU A 5 15.01 6.42 10.70
C LEU A 5 14.96 7.62 9.76
N ASP A 6 15.99 8.47 9.81
CA ASP A 6 16.20 9.55 8.83
C ASP A 6 17.20 9.11 7.76
N ARG A 7 16.68 8.78 6.57
CA ARG A 7 17.49 8.40 5.39
C ARG A 7 18.40 9.53 4.89
N ASN A 8 18.21 10.76 5.37
CA ASN A 8 19.00 11.92 4.97
C ASN A 8 20.19 12.18 5.90
N GLN A 9 20.31 11.46 7.01
CA GLN A 9 21.40 11.61 7.97
C GLN A 9 22.40 10.47 7.86
N THR A 10 23.68 10.82 7.77
CA THR A 10 24.79 9.87 7.89
C THR A 10 25.10 9.68 9.37
N TYR A 11 25.00 8.44 9.85
CA TYR A 11 25.32 8.10 11.24
C TYR A 11 26.78 7.64 11.36
N PRO A 12 27.51 8.09 12.39
CA PRO A 12 28.84 7.58 12.66
C PRO A 12 28.79 6.07 12.98
N PRO A 13 29.87 5.32 12.69
CA PRO A 13 29.94 3.90 13.03
C PRO A 13 29.80 3.72 14.54
N LEU A 14 28.88 2.84 14.95
CA LEU A 14 28.67 2.47 16.34
C LEU A 14 29.43 1.16 16.63
N PRO A 15 30.16 1.06 17.76
CA PRO A 15 30.90 -0.15 18.09
C PRO A 15 29.96 -1.36 18.17
N GLY A 16 30.32 -2.45 17.48
CA GLY A 16 29.54 -3.69 17.46
C GLY A 16 28.28 -3.66 16.59
N VAL A 17 28.03 -2.58 15.83
CA VAL A 17 26.84 -2.47 14.97
C VAL A 17 27.21 -2.11 13.54
N GLN A 18 26.87 -2.99 12.61
CA GLN A 18 26.91 -2.67 11.18
C GLN A 18 25.79 -1.69 10.82
N VAL A 19 26.18 -0.51 10.34
CA VAL A 19 25.30 0.50 9.74
C VAL A 19 25.37 0.32 8.22
N LEU A 20 24.22 0.12 7.57
CA LEU A 20 24.15 -0.01 6.12
C LEU A 20 24.60 1.29 5.44
N GLY A 21 25.44 1.19 4.43
CA GLY A 21 25.80 2.31 3.54
C GLY A 21 24.62 2.82 2.71
N ARG A 22 24.79 3.97 2.05
CA ARG A 22 23.71 4.62 1.26
C ARG A 22 23.13 3.72 0.17
N THR A 23 23.99 2.95 -0.50
CA THR A 23 23.64 2.05 -1.60
C THR A 23 23.40 0.62 -1.16
N GLU A 24 23.65 0.32 0.11
CA GLU A 24 23.47 -1.03 0.63
C GLU A 24 22.01 -1.30 0.97
N THR A 25 21.58 -2.53 0.73
CA THR A 25 20.25 -3.00 1.07
C THR A 25 20.33 -4.35 1.78
N VAL A 26 19.42 -4.59 2.71
CA VAL A 26 19.22 -5.87 3.38
C VAL A 26 17.81 -6.37 3.11
N LYS A 27 17.59 -7.68 3.13
CA LYS A 27 16.24 -8.26 3.10
C LYS A 27 15.80 -8.61 4.51
N TYR A 28 14.61 -8.16 4.89
CA TYR A 28 13.94 -8.57 6.12
C TYR A 28 12.54 -9.09 5.77
N LEU A 29 12.24 -10.33 6.17
CA LEU A 29 11.00 -11.04 5.78
C LEU A 29 10.75 -11.03 4.25
N GLY A 30 11.83 -11.10 3.47
CA GLY A 30 11.81 -11.06 2.01
C GLY A 30 11.63 -9.67 1.40
N ILE A 31 11.39 -8.63 2.21
CA ILE A 31 11.23 -7.24 1.76
C ILE A 31 12.61 -6.56 1.83
N PRO A 32 13.08 -5.91 0.75
CA PRO A 32 14.36 -5.22 0.77
C PRO A 32 14.24 -3.83 1.43
N PHE A 33 15.21 -3.50 2.26
CA PHE A 33 15.32 -2.24 3.01
C PHE A 33 16.71 -1.65 2.79
N GLY A 34 16.81 -0.32 2.69
CA GLY A 34 18.08 0.40 2.58
C GLY A 34 17.89 1.89 2.83
N GLN A 35 18.98 2.64 2.79
CA GLN A 35 18.92 4.10 2.91
C GLN A 35 18.40 4.75 1.61
N SER A 36 18.79 4.21 0.45
CA SER A 36 18.23 4.62 -0.85
C SER A 36 16.83 4.06 -1.08
N SER A 37 16.06 4.69 -1.97
CA SER A 37 14.76 4.18 -2.37
C SER A 37 14.93 2.80 -3.03
N VAL A 38 14.24 1.79 -2.50
CA VAL A 38 14.16 0.44 -3.09
C VAL A 38 12.81 0.21 -3.77
N GLU A 39 11.95 1.23 -3.82
CA GLU A 39 10.57 1.11 -4.29
C GLU A 39 10.51 0.69 -5.76
N ASP A 40 11.27 1.33 -6.65
CA ASP A 40 11.25 1.04 -8.09
C ASP A 40 11.69 -0.40 -8.38
N ASN A 41 12.82 -0.82 -7.80
CA ASN A 41 13.32 -2.20 -7.91
C ASN A 41 12.31 -3.22 -7.39
N LEU A 42 11.59 -2.89 -6.31
CA LEU A 42 10.55 -3.78 -5.78
C LEU A 42 9.33 -3.84 -6.70
N VAL A 43 8.90 -2.71 -7.27
CA VAL A 43 7.79 -2.68 -8.22
C VAL A 43 8.12 -3.52 -9.45
N GLU A 44 9.33 -3.40 -9.99
CA GLU A 44 9.80 -4.24 -11.11
C GLU A 44 9.82 -5.73 -10.74
N PHE A 45 10.36 -6.06 -9.57
CA PHE A 45 10.36 -7.44 -9.05
C PHE A 45 8.94 -8.01 -8.93
N LEU A 46 7.99 -7.22 -8.41
CA LEU A 46 6.60 -7.63 -8.27
C LEU A 46 5.91 -7.76 -9.64
N GLU A 47 6.20 -6.85 -10.57
CA GLU A 47 5.67 -6.89 -11.93
C GLU A 47 6.12 -8.18 -12.63
N GLN A 48 7.42 -8.52 -12.56
CA GLN A 48 7.95 -9.76 -13.10
C GLN A 48 7.26 -10.98 -12.47
N ARG A 49 7.19 -11.02 -11.13
CA ARG A 49 6.56 -12.13 -10.38
C ARG A 49 5.08 -12.31 -10.71
N PHE A 50 4.38 -11.22 -11.00
CA PHE A 50 2.98 -11.21 -11.41
C PHE A 50 2.79 -11.86 -12.79
N TYR A 51 3.56 -11.45 -13.79
CA TYR A 51 3.48 -12.02 -15.15
C TYR A 51 3.94 -13.49 -15.20
N ASP A 52 5.02 -13.83 -14.49
CA ASP A 52 5.52 -15.20 -14.39
C ASP A 52 4.49 -16.14 -13.74
N GLY A 53 3.72 -15.62 -12.78
CA GLY A 53 2.59 -16.33 -12.20
C GLY A 53 1.58 -16.79 -13.27
N PHE A 54 1.15 -15.89 -14.16
CA PHE A 54 0.23 -16.30 -15.22
C PHE A 54 0.86 -17.29 -16.20
N LYS A 55 2.12 -17.07 -16.60
CA LYS A 55 2.87 -18.00 -17.47
C LYS A 55 3.01 -19.40 -16.88
N MET A 56 3.22 -19.50 -15.57
CA MET A 56 3.36 -20.80 -14.91
C MET A 56 2.02 -21.55 -14.81
N TRP A 57 0.93 -20.83 -14.55
CA TRP A 57 -0.34 -21.45 -14.17
C TRP A 57 -1.41 -21.49 -15.28
N TYR A 58 -1.20 -20.85 -16.44
CA TYR A 58 -2.24 -20.75 -17.48
C TYR A 58 -2.78 -22.10 -17.96
N ARG A 59 -1.94 -23.14 -18.08
CA ARG A 59 -2.36 -24.47 -18.56
C ARG A 59 -3.31 -25.18 -17.58
N ARG A 60 -3.21 -24.89 -16.28
CA ARG A 60 -4.02 -25.50 -15.21
C ARG A 60 -5.38 -24.81 -15.05
N ALA A 61 -5.57 -23.65 -15.64
CA ALA A 61 -6.74 -22.81 -15.47
C ALA A 61 -7.72 -22.92 -16.65
N ARG A 62 -8.43 -24.05 -16.76
CA ARG A 62 -9.27 -24.35 -17.94
C ARG A 62 -10.62 -23.62 -17.96
N THR A 63 -11.25 -23.39 -16.82
CA THR A 63 -12.55 -22.71 -16.73
C THR A 63 -12.41 -21.26 -16.26
N LEU A 64 -13.43 -20.41 -16.44
CA LEU A 64 -13.43 -19.05 -15.88
C LEU A 64 -13.24 -19.08 -14.35
N ARG A 65 -13.95 -19.97 -13.66
CA ARG A 65 -13.81 -20.16 -12.21
C ARG A 65 -12.41 -20.63 -11.83
N GLY A 66 -11.82 -21.56 -12.58
CA GLY A 66 -10.45 -22.02 -12.37
C GLY A 66 -9.41 -20.91 -12.58
N ARG A 67 -9.59 -20.07 -13.61
CA ARG A 67 -8.75 -18.89 -13.86
C ARG A 67 -8.83 -17.88 -12.74
N LEU A 68 -10.04 -17.60 -12.26
CA LEU A 68 -10.21 -16.70 -11.12
C LEU A 68 -9.53 -17.24 -9.87
N LEU A 69 -9.72 -18.53 -9.57
CA LEU A 69 -9.13 -19.18 -8.42
C LEU A 69 -7.60 -19.09 -8.47
N VAL A 70 -6.99 -19.53 -9.59
CA VAL A 70 -5.54 -19.47 -9.80
C VAL A 70 -5.01 -18.04 -9.67
N ALA A 71 -5.68 -17.07 -10.31
CA ALA A 71 -5.25 -15.68 -10.23
C ALA A 71 -5.25 -15.18 -8.78
N GLN A 72 -6.32 -15.45 -8.02
CA GLN A 72 -6.43 -15.03 -6.62
C GLN A 72 -5.42 -15.74 -5.71
N THR A 73 -5.36 -17.07 -5.77
CA THR A 73 -4.64 -17.89 -4.78
C THR A 73 -3.15 -18.05 -5.09
N MET A 74 -2.77 -18.07 -6.36
CA MET A 74 -1.38 -18.33 -6.77
C MET A 74 -0.65 -17.07 -7.22
N VAL A 75 -1.35 -16.12 -7.85
CA VAL A 75 -0.70 -14.92 -8.41
C VAL A 75 -0.82 -13.75 -7.44
N LEU A 76 -2.04 -13.34 -7.10
CA LEU A 76 -2.30 -12.15 -6.29
C LEU A 76 -1.84 -12.32 -4.83
N SER A 77 -2.01 -13.50 -4.24
CA SER A 77 -1.52 -13.81 -2.88
C SER A 77 -0.04 -13.49 -2.68
N ARG A 78 0.78 -13.70 -3.73
CA ARG A 78 2.23 -13.43 -3.71
C ARG A 78 2.55 -11.93 -3.72
N LEU A 79 1.63 -11.10 -4.22
CA LEU A 79 1.78 -9.65 -4.24
C LEU A 79 1.37 -9.03 -2.91
N TRP A 80 0.30 -9.54 -2.30
CA TRP A 80 -0.32 -8.97 -1.10
C TRP A 80 0.63 -8.79 0.08
N HIS A 81 1.60 -9.69 0.23
CA HIS A 81 2.69 -9.57 1.22
C HIS A 81 3.51 -8.30 1.08
N TYR A 82 3.80 -7.87 -0.16
CA TYR A 82 4.67 -6.74 -0.44
C TYR A 82 3.89 -5.44 -0.56
N THR A 83 2.69 -5.49 -1.14
CA THR A 83 1.89 -4.29 -1.42
C THR A 83 1.37 -3.58 -0.18
N GLN A 84 1.41 -4.24 0.99
CA GLN A 84 1.14 -3.60 2.28
C GLN A 84 2.20 -2.55 2.63
N HIS A 85 3.45 -2.73 2.17
CA HIS A 85 4.60 -1.93 2.59
C HIS A 85 5.13 -0.99 1.51
N VAL A 86 4.70 -1.14 0.25
CA VAL A 86 5.17 -0.32 -0.88
C VAL A 86 4.02 0.30 -1.64
N LEU A 87 4.22 1.55 -2.05
CA LEU A 87 3.27 2.28 -2.87
C LEU A 87 3.39 1.82 -4.33
N ILE A 88 2.38 1.08 -4.82
CA ILE A 88 2.33 0.69 -6.23
C ILE A 88 1.76 1.87 -7.06
N PRO A 89 2.48 2.34 -8.10
CA PRO A 89 1.98 3.42 -8.96
C PRO A 89 0.67 3.05 -9.65
N SER A 90 -0.25 4.01 -9.78
CA SER A 90 -1.58 3.78 -10.37
C SER A 90 -1.52 3.24 -11.80
N ALA A 91 -0.52 3.65 -12.59
CA ALA A 91 -0.27 3.11 -13.92
C ALA A 91 0.02 1.60 -13.88
N VAL A 92 0.86 1.16 -12.94
CA VAL A 92 1.18 -0.26 -12.74
C VAL A 92 -0.05 -1.05 -12.30
N VAL A 93 -0.83 -0.52 -11.36
CA VAL A 93 -2.09 -1.17 -10.91
C VAL A 93 -3.06 -1.34 -12.08
N LYS A 94 -3.20 -0.34 -12.96
CA LYS A 94 -4.04 -0.42 -14.17
C LYS A 94 -3.52 -1.50 -15.14
N ARG A 95 -2.20 -1.59 -15.36
CA ARG A 95 -1.59 -2.65 -16.18
C ARG A 95 -1.86 -4.03 -15.60
N TRP A 96 -1.66 -4.20 -14.30
CA TRP A 96 -1.93 -5.47 -13.62
C TRP A 96 -3.42 -5.83 -13.68
N GLN A 97 -4.31 -4.88 -13.46
CA GLN A 97 -5.76 -5.12 -13.56
C GLN A 97 -6.15 -5.55 -14.98
N SER A 98 -5.63 -4.88 -16.01
CA SER A 98 -5.86 -5.24 -17.40
C SER A 98 -5.37 -6.66 -17.68
N MET A 99 -4.17 -7.01 -17.23
CA MET A 99 -3.64 -8.38 -17.39
C MET A 99 -4.48 -9.43 -16.66
N LEU A 100 -4.92 -9.14 -15.44
CA LEU A 100 -5.81 -10.02 -14.67
C LEU A 100 -7.13 -10.25 -15.41
N ASN A 101 -7.75 -9.18 -15.90
CA ASN A 101 -8.99 -9.26 -16.68
C ASN A 101 -8.78 -10.13 -17.94
N ARG A 102 -7.70 -9.87 -18.69
CA ARG A 102 -7.33 -10.66 -19.89
C ARG A 102 -7.15 -12.14 -19.57
N PHE A 103 -6.43 -12.45 -18.50
CA PHE A 103 -6.23 -13.83 -18.08
C PHE A 103 -7.56 -14.50 -17.72
N VAL A 104 -8.39 -13.89 -16.88
CA VAL A 104 -9.65 -14.48 -16.44
C VAL A 104 -10.65 -14.64 -17.58
N LEU A 105 -10.72 -13.70 -18.52
CA LEU A 105 -11.67 -13.74 -19.64
C LEU A 105 -11.18 -14.64 -20.77
N SER A 106 -9.92 -14.52 -21.17
CA SER A 106 -9.39 -15.13 -22.40
C SER A 106 -8.19 -16.06 -22.22
N ARG A 107 -7.73 -16.30 -20.98
CA ARG A 107 -6.57 -17.15 -20.65
C ARG A 107 -5.25 -16.65 -21.28
N LYS A 108 -5.22 -15.39 -21.71
CA LYS A 108 -3.99 -14.73 -22.17
C LYS A 108 -3.07 -14.51 -20.97
N HIS A 109 -1.78 -14.81 -21.14
CA HIS A 109 -0.76 -14.69 -20.11
C HIS A 109 0.40 -13.78 -20.53
N ASP A 110 0.53 -13.48 -21.83
CA ASP A 110 1.54 -12.55 -22.33
C ASP A 110 1.16 -11.10 -22.07
N ARG A 111 2.17 -10.30 -21.74
CA ARG A 111 2.03 -8.89 -21.40
C ARG A 111 1.35 -8.10 -22.52
N ASP A 112 1.74 -8.36 -23.77
CA ASP A 112 1.33 -7.61 -24.95
C ASP A 112 0.19 -8.29 -25.73
N ALA A 113 -0.40 -9.36 -25.17
CA ALA A 113 -1.51 -10.05 -25.82
C ALA A 113 -2.72 -9.13 -26.00
N SER A 114 -3.22 -9.04 -27.24
CA SER A 114 -4.49 -8.37 -27.52
C SER A 114 -5.66 -9.15 -26.93
N HIS A 115 -6.67 -8.41 -26.46
CA HIS A 115 -7.92 -8.96 -25.96
C HIS A 115 -9.05 -7.97 -26.21
N ILE A 116 -10.13 -8.47 -26.80
CA ILE A 116 -11.38 -7.73 -26.95
C ILE A 116 -12.28 -8.14 -25.78
N GLN A 117 -12.58 -7.19 -24.90
CA GLN A 117 -13.49 -7.39 -23.78
C GLN A 117 -14.93 -7.21 -24.29
N LEU A 118 -15.67 -8.31 -24.39
CA LEU A 118 -17.08 -8.30 -24.81
C LEU A 118 -18.07 -8.08 -23.65
N ILE A 119 -17.60 -8.28 -22.42
CA ILE A 119 -18.43 -8.13 -21.21
C ILE A 119 -18.29 -6.70 -20.68
N PRO A 120 -19.38 -5.97 -20.38
CA PRO A 120 -19.26 -4.63 -19.83
C PRO A 120 -18.48 -4.63 -18.51
N ARG A 121 -17.76 -3.53 -18.25
CA ARG A 121 -16.76 -3.48 -17.17
C ARG A 121 -17.40 -3.57 -15.79
N GLU A 122 -18.65 -3.15 -15.64
CA GLU A 122 -19.37 -3.17 -14.36
C GLU A 122 -19.58 -4.62 -13.89
N PHE A 123 -19.95 -5.51 -14.80
CA PHE A 123 -20.19 -6.94 -14.51
C PHE A 123 -18.92 -7.70 -14.11
N LEU A 124 -17.73 -7.23 -14.53
CA LEU A 124 -16.48 -7.90 -14.18
C LEU A 124 -16.25 -7.94 -12.66
N TYR A 125 -16.55 -6.83 -11.99
CA TYR A 125 -16.26 -6.65 -10.57
C TYR A 125 -17.44 -6.96 -9.65
N GLN A 126 -18.65 -6.97 -10.20
CA GLN A 126 -19.88 -7.29 -9.48
C GLN A 126 -19.82 -8.71 -8.89
N ARG A 127 -20.50 -8.92 -7.75
CA ARG A 127 -20.53 -10.20 -7.07
C ARG A 127 -21.24 -11.24 -7.92
N ARG A 128 -20.87 -12.50 -7.75
CA ARG A 128 -21.54 -13.63 -8.42
C ARG A 128 -23.01 -13.77 -8.04
N SER A 129 -23.37 -13.44 -6.80
CA SER A 129 -24.76 -13.42 -6.34
C SER A 129 -25.63 -12.49 -7.17
N ASP A 130 -25.03 -11.45 -7.74
CA ASP A 130 -25.73 -10.39 -8.46
C ASP A 130 -25.53 -10.54 -9.99
N GLY A 131 -25.07 -11.71 -10.44
CA GLY A 131 -24.82 -12.02 -11.86
C GLY A 131 -23.45 -11.62 -12.40
N GLY A 132 -22.56 -11.09 -11.56
CA GLY A 132 -21.21 -10.66 -11.95
C GLY A 132 -20.14 -11.77 -11.97
N LEU A 133 -18.94 -11.45 -12.43
CA LEU A 133 -17.81 -12.40 -12.49
C LEU A 133 -16.94 -12.41 -11.22
N GLN A 134 -17.07 -11.39 -10.37
CA GLN A 134 -16.31 -11.22 -9.13
C GLN A 134 -14.79 -11.25 -9.34
N ILE A 135 -14.33 -10.62 -10.41
CA ILE A 135 -12.90 -10.35 -10.62
C ILE A 135 -12.44 -9.36 -9.54
N PRO A 136 -11.33 -9.62 -8.83
CA PRO A 136 -10.79 -8.68 -7.85
C PRO A 136 -10.46 -7.33 -8.50
N SER A 137 -10.91 -6.26 -7.85
CA SER A 137 -10.38 -4.92 -8.08
C SER A 137 -9.08 -4.76 -7.27
N LEU A 138 -7.95 -4.71 -7.96
CA LEU A 138 -6.64 -4.54 -7.34
C LEU A 138 -6.56 -3.19 -6.62
N GLU A 139 -7.09 -2.13 -7.23
CA GLU A 139 -7.14 -0.81 -6.64
C GLU A 139 -7.94 -0.81 -5.32
N ALA A 140 -9.12 -1.44 -5.31
CA ALA A 140 -9.94 -1.53 -4.10
C ALA A 140 -9.23 -2.37 -3.02
N HIS A 141 -8.54 -3.44 -3.41
CA HIS A 141 -7.76 -4.25 -2.47
C HIS A 141 -6.62 -3.45 -1.84
N LEU A 142 -5.83 -2.73 -2.63
CA LEU A 142 -4.73 -1.90 -2.14
C LEU A 142 -5.23 -0.77 -1.22
N LYS A 143 -6.36 -0.13 -1.57
CA LYS A 143 -7.02 0.86 -0.71
C LYS A 143 -7.43 0.24 0.63
N ARG A 144 -8.04 -0.95 0.60
CA ARG A 144 -8.45 -1.68 1.82
C ARG A 144 -7.25 -2.06 2.69
N GLN A 145 -6.18 -2.61 2.11
CA GLN A 145 -4.96 -2.97 2.84
C GLN A 145 -4.38 -1.75 3.56
N ARG A 146 -4.30 -0.61 2.86
CA ARG A 146 -3.81 0.64 3.43
C ARG A 146 -4.67 1.11 4.60
N LEU A 147 -5.99 1.13 4.43
CA LEU A 147 -6.90 1.53 5.50
C LEU A 147 -6.80 0.60 6.72
N GLN A 148 -6.74 -0.72 6.48
CA GLN A 148 -6.56 -1.71 7.54
C GLN A 148 -5.25 -1.49 8.31
N PHE A 149 -4.15 -1.24 7.61
CA PHE A 149 -2.88 -0.93 8.24
C PHE A 149 -2.97 0.34 9.09
N VAL A 150 -3.60 1.40 8.58
CA VAL A 150 -3.77 2.67 9.30
C VAL A 150 -4.61 2.49 10.57
N LEU A 151 -5.68 1.70 10.51
CA LEU A 151 -6.50 1.37 11.69
C LEU A 151 -5.71 0.55 12.73
N GLN A 152 -4.90 -0.41 12.29
CA GLN A 152 -4.01 -1.17 13.17
C GLN A 152 -2.94 -0.26 13.80
N PHE A 153 -2.37 0.64 13.00
CA PHE A 153 -1.41 1.63 13.46
C PHE A 153 -2.02 2.54 14.53
N MET A 154 -3.20 3.10 14.30
CA MET A 154 -3.88 3.95 15.28
C MET A 154 -4.10 3.22 16.60
N ARG A 155 -4.68 2.02 16.57
CA ARG A 155 -4.95 1.22 17.78
C ARG A 155 -3.68 0.90 18.57
N ALA A 156 -2.58 0.59 17.87
CA ALA A 156 -1.32 0.28 18.52
C ALA A 156 -0.58 1.55 18.99
N ALA A 157 -0.70 2.67 18.28
CA ALA A 157 -0.08 3.94 18.66
C ALA A 157 -0.75 4.59 19.88
N THR A 158 -2.02 4.30 20.14
CA THR A 158 -2.76 4.79 21.32
C THR A 158 -2.70 3.84 22.51
N ALA A 159 -2.07 2.67 22.38
CA ALA A 159 -1.95 1.74 23.50
C ALA A 159 -0.84 2.23 24.47
N ASP A 160 -1.09 2.14 25.78
CA ASP A 160 -0.18 2.54 26.86
C ASP A 160 1.12 1.72 26.95
N ASP A 161 1.37 0.81 26.01
CA ASP A 161 2.51 -0.08 26.04
C ASP A 161 3.82 0.64 25.67
N VAL A 162 4.90 0.27 26.37
CA VAL A 162 6.22 0.88 26.22
C VAL A 162 6.84 0.44 24.90
N ARG A 163 6.75 1.32 23.89
CA ARG A 163 7.47 1.26 22.60
C ARG A 163 7.23 -0.01 21.77
N ASN A 164 6.19 0.02 20.95
CA ASN A 164 5.88 -1.04 19.99
C ASN A 164 6.35 -0.71 18.55
N TRP A 165 5.93 -1.52 17.57
CA TRP A 165 6.29 -1.35 16.16
C TRP A 165 5.86 -0.01 15.53
N THR A 166 4.93 0.72 16.16
CA THR A 166 4.47 2.03 15.68
C THR A 166 5.41 3.17 16.06
N THR A 167 6.21 3.02 17.12
CA THR A 167 6.99 4.10 17.74
C THR A 167 7.85 4.87 16.75
N ALA A 168 8.58 4.17 15.89
CA ALA A 168 9.42 4.79 14.88
C ALA A 168 8.64 5.71 13.93
N SER A 169 7.46 5.26 13.46
CA SER A 169 6.63 6.07 12.57
C SER A 169 5.91 7.18 13.32
N THR A 170 5.47 6.95 14.57
CA THR A 170 4.89 7.97 15.46
C THR A 170 5.85 9.14 15.65
N GLU A 171 7.12 8.88 15.96
CA GLU A 171 8.14 9.92 16.13
C GLU A 171 8.44 10.65 14.82
N LEU A 172 8.50 9.94 13.68
CA LEU A 172 8.66 10.57 12.37
C LEU A 172 7.48 11.47 12.01
N LEU A 173 6.24 11.07 12.31
CA LEU A 173 5.04 11.86 12.03
C LEU A 173 4.98 13.12 12.91
N LYS A 174 5.36 13.04 14.19
CA LYS A 174 5.49 14.23 15.06
C LYS A 174 6.49 15.24 14.49
N LEU A 175 7.59 14.79 13.87
CA LEU A 175 8.57 15.69 13.24
C LEU A 175 8.05 16.37 11.96
N VAL A 176 7.00 15.82 11.34
CA VAL A 176 6.37 16.36 10.13
C VAL A 176 5.33 17.43 10.47
N LEU A 177 4.66 17.27 11.62
CA LEU A 177 3.62 18.18 12.09
C LEU A 177 4.17 19.53 12.57
N PRO A 178 3.35 20.60 12.57
CA PRO A 178 3.72 21.89 13.15
C PRO A 178 4.10 21.73 14.62
N ARG A 179 5.06 22.53 15.10
CA ARG A 179 5.51 22.51 16.51
C ARG A 179 4.62 23.35 17.44
N THR A 180 3.39 23.63 17.04
CA THR A 180 2.48 24.51 17.80
C THR A 180 1.64 23.67 18.74
N GLY A 181 2.05 23.60 20.01
CA GLY A 181 1.31 22.90 21.08
C GLY A 181 1.59 21.39 21.17
N ASP A 182 0.77 20.71 21.97
CA ASP A 182 0.82 19.27 22.19
C ASP A 182 0.24 18.51 20.99
N CYS A 183 1.01 18.39 19.90
CA CYS A 183 0.60 17.63 18.73
C CYS A 183 0.75 16.11 18.94
N ASN A 184 -0.33 15.37 18.75
CA ASN A 184 -0.30 13.92 18.65
C ASN A 184 0.16 13.51 17.25
N ALA A 185 0.90 12.40 17.13
CA ALA A 185 1.32 11.88 15.84
C ALA A 185 0.16 11.60 14.89
N LEU A 186 -1.04 11.32 15.41
CA LEU A 186 -2.26 11.05 14.63
C LEU A 186 -2.96 12.30 14.10
N ASP A 187 -2.61 13.50 14.57
CA ASP A 187 -3.24 14.76 14.14
C ASP A 187 -3.03 15.03 12.64
N PHE A 188 -2.03 14.39 12.03
CA PHE A 188 -1.85 14.44 10.58
C PHE A 188 -3.11 13.98 9.82
N LEU A 189 -3.92 13.06 10.38
CA LEU A 189 -5.14 12.59 9.72
C LEU A 189 -6.24 13.66 9.64
N VAL A 190 -6.22 14.65 10.53
CA VAL A 190 -7.23 15.71 10.62
C VAL A 190 -6.85 16.90 9.74
N ILE A 191 -5.55 17.12 9.51
CA ILE A 191 -5.07 18.26 8.74
C ILE A 191 -5.22 17.97 7.23
N SER A 192 -5.64 18.96 6.45
CA SER A 192 -5.77 18.81 5.00
C SER A 192 -4.40 18.60 4.31
N PRO A 193 -4.22 17.55 3.49
CA PRO A 193 -3.01 17.31 2.72
C PRO A 193 -2.84 18.29 1.53
N LEU A 194 -3.76 19.24 1.36
CA LEU A 194 -3.79 20.20 0.24
C LEU A 194 -3.46 21.62 0.69
N ARG A 195 -3.46 21.89 2.00
CA ARG A 195 -3.13 23.20 2.59
C ARG A 195 -1.80 23.07 3.34
N HIS A 196 -0.70 23.17 2.60
CA HIS A 196 0.64 23.05 3.15
C HIS A 196 1.47 24.28 2.81
N GLY A 197 1.59 25.21 3.75
CA GLY A 197 2.73 26.14 3.78
C GLY A 197 3.96 25.46 4.42
N ASP A 198 4.94 26.24 4.87
CA ASP A 198 6.14 25.75 5.57
C ASP A 198 5.85 25.03 6.91
N MET A 199 4.59 25.05 7.37
CA MET A 199 4.14 24.45 8.63
C MET A 199 4.24 22.92 8.65
N ILE A 200 4.08 22.24 7.50
CA ILE A 200 4.17 20.77 7.42
C ILE A 200 5.41 20.39 6.60
N LYS A 201 6.30 19.60 7.21
CA LYS A 201 7.54 19.16 6.54
C LYS A 201 7.29 18.00 5.59
N TRP A 202 6.46 18.22 4.57
CA TRP A 202 6.00 17.22 3.60
C TRP A 202 7.12 16.44 2.89
N ARG A 203 8.30 17.06 2.73
CA ARG A 203 9.49 16.42 2.13
C ARG A 203 10.10 15.34 3.01
N ARG A 204 9.87 15.38 4.32
CA ARG A 204 10.37 14.39 5.30
C ARG A 204 9.46 13.16 5.40
N THR A 205 8.23 13.26 4.87
CA THR A 205 7.25 12.17 4.89
C THR A 205 7.51 11.18 3.76
N SER A 206 7.44 9.87 4.05
CA SER A 206 7.58 8.83 3.04
C SER A 206 6.49 8.92 1.96
N ALA A 207 6.76 8.41 0.76
CA ALA A 207 5.77 8.34 -0.32
C ALA A 207 4.50 7.59 0.12
N TRP A 208 4.67 6.51 0.88
CA TRP A 208 3.58 5.73 1.46
C TRP A 208 2.69 6.58 2.38
N TRP A 209 3.27 7.27 3.39
CA TRP A 209 2.49 8.10 4.32
C TRP A 209 1.78 9.25 3.63
N ARG A 210 2.41 9.88 2.64
CA ARG A 210 1.79 10.93 1.81
C ARG A 210 0.57 10.42 1.04
N ALA A 211 0.70 9.24 0.42
CA ALA A 211 -0.41 8.62 -0.30
C ALA A 211 -1.53 8.20 0.65
N THR A 212 -1.18 7.71 1.85
CA THR A 212 -2.12 7.38 2.92
C THR A 212 -2.91 8.58 3.39
N TRP A 213 -2.24 9.68 3.69
CA TRP A 213 -2.86 10.92 4.13
C TRP A 213 -3.83 11.47 3.07
N LYS A 214 -3.39 11.55 1.80
CA LYS A 214 -4.27 11.93 0.68
C LYS A 214 -5.48 10.99 0.54
N SER A 215 -5.26 9.68 0.68
CA SER A 215 -6.33 8.70 0.58
C SER A 215 -7.36 8.88 1.69
N TRP A 216 -6.89 9.06 2.93
CA TRP A 216 -7.72 9.27 4.12
C TRP A 216 -8.59 10.52 3.99
N TYR A 217 -7.98 11.65 3.60
CA TYR A 217 -8.68 12.92 3.42
C TYR A 217 -9.78 12.85 2.34
N MET A 218 -9.61 12.01 1.33
CA MET A 218 -10.59 11.83 0.25
C MET A 218 -11.69 10.81 0.59
N ILE A 219 -11.61 10.13 1.74
CA ILE A 219 -12.70 9.26 2.19
C ILE A 219 -13.90 10.13 2.53
N ARG A 220 -15.03 9.83 1.89
CA ARG A 220 -16.32 10.37 2.30
C ARG A 220 -16.82 9.53 3.47
N TRP A 221 -16.75 10.11 4.65
CA TRP A 221 -17.32 9.51 5.85
C TRP A 221 -18.84 9.66 5.79
N GLU A 222 -19.57 8.56 6.02
CA GLU A 222 -21.04 8.58 6.09
C GLU A 222 -21.52 9.33 7.33
N ILE A 223 -20.71 9.32 8.39
CA ILE A 223 -20.93 10.07 9.62
C ILE A 223 -20.09 11.34 9.52
N THR A 224 -20.76 12.49 9.59
CA THR A 224 -20.15 13.81 9.64
C THR A 224 -20.08 14.31 11.08
N TRP A 225 -19.35 15.40 11.32
CA TRP A 225 -19.33 16.08 12.60
C TRP A 225 -20.74 16.39 13.15
N HIS A 226 -21.70 16.66 12.26
CA HIS A 226 -23.08 16.96 12.63
C HIS A 226 -23.86 15.75 13.13
N ASP A 227 -23.35 14.54 12.89
CA ASP A 227 -23.96 13.28 13.30
C ASP A 227 -23.39 12.77 14.64
N LEU A 228 -22.35 13.41 15.18
CA LEU A 228 -21.78 13.08 16.49
C LEU A 228 -22.65 13.63 17.64
N PRO A 229 -22.75 12.94 18.79
CA PRO A 229 -23.42 13.44 19.99
C PRO A 229 -22.88 14.81 20.42
N PRO A 230 -23.70 15.69 21.02
CA PRO A 230 -23.27 17.03 21.45
C PRO A 230 -22.04 17.01 22.37
N ASP A 231 -21.96 15.96 23.19
CA ASP A 231 -20.94 15.73 24.21
C ASP A 231 -19.55 15.43 23.60
N GLU A 232 -19.52 14.97 22.34
CA GLU A 232 -18.31 14.64 21.58
C GLU A 232 -17.88 15.76 20.60
N ARG A 233 -18.60 16.89 20.58
CA ARG A 233 -18.32 18.04 19.69
C ARG A 233 -17.38 19.08 20.29
N ALA A 234 -16.63 18.73 21.34
CA ALA A 234 -15.75 19.65 22.07
C ALA A 234 -14.45 19.96 21.32
#